data_AF-A0A6G3S326-F1
#
_entry.id   AF-A0A6G3S326-F1
#
_cell.length_a   1.000
_cell.length_b   1.000
_cell.length_c   1.000
_cell.angle_alpha   90.00
_cell.angle_beta   90.00
_cell.angle_gamma   90.00
#
_symmetry.space_group_name_H-M   'P 1'
#
loop_
_entity.id
_entity.type
_entity.pdbx_description
1 polymer ?
#
loop_
_entity_poly.entity_id
_entity_poly.type
_entity_poly.pdbx_seq_one_letter_code
_entity_poly.pdbx_strand_id
1 'polypeptide(L)'
;MDLVSSLPALSARPRTIRTRLLRILGLALAVLLALLGVFAAEQVSGYRNASATAANARLEIVLQGLVHELQKERGLTTGYVGGVGQFRAKLPAQRKATDTARTALDGALAGRDDAAADSVRESLGRLGGLAGIRRSADGGSGQVKATFDYFTTTITVLDRLGLGLDDVHDGRLRDAYQSLQVLGNAKEFTGEERAIVLGSVRAGGRFRGDDYSRFMEIRAGRLAALEAFPRTATPA
;
A
#
# COMPACT_ATOMS: atom_id res chain seq x y z
N MET A 1 -59.87 71.34 -13.89
CA MET A 1 -60.55 70.71 -15.04
C MET A 1 -59.59 70.75 -16.21
N ASP A 2 -58.99 69.68 -16.72
CA ASP A 2 -59.01 68.27 -16.38
C ASP A 2 -57.70 67.64 -16.87
N LEU A 3 -57.30 66.56 -16.19
CA LEU A 3 -56.23 65.64 -16.57
C LEU A 3 -56.46 65.10 -17.99
N VAL A 4 -55.38 64.70 -18.67
CA VAL A 4 -55.14 63.29 -19.04
C VAL A 4 -53.82 63.19 -19.82
N SER A 5 -52.86 62.58 -19.14
CA SER A 5 -51.66 61.91 -19.64
C SER A 5 -51.98 60.93 -20.78
N SER A 6 -51.31 61.07 -21.92
CA SER A 6 -51.33 60.07 -23.00
C SER A 6 -49.94 59.43 -23.12
N LEU A 7 -49.76 58.29 -22.46
CA LEU A 7 -48.60 57.41 -22.61
C LEU A 7 -48.69 56.68 -23.96
N PRO A 8 -47.59 56.54 -24.72
CA PRO A 8 -47.59 55.69 -25.90
C PRO A 8 -47.71 54.21 -25.48
N ALA A 9 -48.82 53.58 -25.86
CA ALA A 9 -49.01 52.15 -25.72
C ALA A 9 -47.96 51.41 -26.56
N LEU A 10 -47.03 50.73 -25.89
CA LEU A 10 -46.11 49.78 -26.53
C LEU A 10 -46.95 48.63 -27.12
N SER A 11 -47.17 48.68 -28.43
CA SER A 11 -47.81 47.61 -29.21
C SER A 11 -46.93 46.36 -29.18
N ALA A 12 -47.18 45.47 -28.23
CA ALA A 12 -46.60 44.14 -28.23
C ALA A 12 -47.32 43.29 -29.29
N ARG A 13 -46.68 43.13 -30.46
CA ARG A 13 -47.11 42.22 -31.54
C ARG A 13 -47.63 40.89 -30.96
N PRO A 14 -48.80 40.38 -31.41
CA PRO A 14 -49.33 39.10 -30.94
C PRO A 14 -48.36 37.98 -31.35
N ARG A 15 -47.63 37.43 -30.37
CA ARG A 15 -46.73 36.31 -30.61
C ARG A 15 -47.56 35.08 -30.96
N THR A 16 -47.37 34.53 -32.15
CA THR A 16 -48.09 33.33 -32.60
C THR A 16 -47.81 32.16 -31.64
N ILE A 17 -48.83 31.35 -31.38
CA ILE A 17 -48.80 30.21 -30.44
C ILE A 17 -47.60 29.29 -30.72
N ARG A 18 -47.23 29.12 -32.00
CA ARG A 18 -46.06 28.37 -32.46
C ARG A 18 -44.75 28.85 -31.83
N THR A 19 -44.50 30.16 -31.77
CA THR A 19 -43.28 30.73 -31.15
C THR A 19 -43.24 30.51 -29.64
N ARG A 20 -44.40 30.51 -28.96
CA ARG A 20 -44.46 30.21 -27.51
C ARG A 20 -44.14 28.74 -27.25
N LEU A 21 -44.73 27.84 -28.03
CA LEU A 21 -44.47 26.39 -27.95
C LEU A 21 -43.01 26.03 -28.24
N LEU A 22 -42.42 26.61 -29.30
CA LEU A 22 -41.01 26.37 -29.65
C LEU A 22 -40.04 26.85 -28.56
N ARG A 23 -40.34 27.94 -27.86
CA ARG A 23 -39.52 28.43 -26.75
C ARG A 23 -39.59 27.52 -25.53
N ILE A 24 -40.79 27.06 -25.17
CA ILE A 24 -40.97 26.12 -24.04
C ILE A 24 -40.27 24.80 -24.36
N LEU A 25 -40.42 24.29 -25.59
CA LEU A 25 -39.75 23.08 -26.04
C LEU A 25 -38.22 23.24 -26.06
N GLY A 26 -37.73 24.38 -26.57
CA GLY A 26 -36.29 24.70 -26.56
C GLY A 26 -35.73 24.82 -25.15
N LEU A 27 -36.45 25.45 -24.22
CA LEU A 27 -36.06 25.53 -22.81
C LEU A 27 -36.05 24.16 -22.15
N ALA A 28 -37.11 23.35 -22.35
CA ALA A 28 -37.19 22.00 -21.82
C ALA A 28 -36.05 21.10 -22.34
N LEU A 29 -35.74 21.21 -23.64
CA LEU A 29 -34.62 20.49 -24.25
C LEU A 29 -33.27 20.98 -23.70
N ALA A 30 -33.08 22.29 -23.52
CA ALA A 30 -31.86 22.84 -22.95
C ALA A 30 -31.63 22.38 -21.50
N VAL A 31 -32.68 22.36 -20.67
CA VAL A 31 -32.61 21.84 -19.30
C VAL A 31 -32.29 20.35 -19.29
N LEU A 32 -32.93 19.56 -20.18
CA LEU A 32 -32.66 18.13 -20.31
C LEU A 32 -31.19 17.87 -20.69
N LEU A 33 -30.65 18.61 -21.67
CA LEU A 33 -29.26 18.48 -22.09
C LEU A 33 -28.28 18.92 -20.99
N ALA A 34 -28.60 19.96 -20.23
CA ALA A 34 -27.79 20.40 -19.09
C ALA A 34 -27.74 19.33 -18.00
N LEU A 35 -28.89 18.73 -17.64
CA LEU A 35 -28.96 17.64 -16.66
C LEU A 35 -28.20 16.39 -17.15
N LEU A 36 -28.34 16.03 -18.42
CA LEU A 36 -27.58 14.93 -19.01
C LEU A 36 -26.07 15.20 -18.97
N GLY A 37 -25.66 16.44 -19.24
CA GLY A 37 -24.26 16.87 -19.14
C GLY A 37 -23.70 16.75 -17.72
N VAL A 38 -24.46 17.19 -16.71
CA VAL A 38 -24.08 17.06 -15.29
C VAL A 38 -23.97 15.58 -14.92
N PHE A 39 -24.97 14.77 -15.24
CA PHE A 39 -24.97 13.34 -14.92
C PHE A 39 -23.82 12.60 -15.60
N ALA A 40 -23.53 12.93 -16.87
CA ALA A 40 -22.39 12.35 -17.59
C ALA A 40 -21.05 12.78 -16.96
N ALA A 41 -20.91 14.05 -16.56
CA ALA A 41 -19.70 14.54 -15.89
C ALA A 41 -19.49 13.87 -14.53
N GLU A 42 -20.55 13.72 -13.74
CA GLU A 42 -20.53 12.99 -12.46
C GLU A 42 -20.13 11.53 -12.68
N GLN A 43 -20.74 10.84 -13.63
CA GLN A 43 -20.43 9.43 -13.93
C GLN A 43 -18.98 9.24 -14.41
N VAL A 44 -18.47 10.13 -15.27
CA VAL A 44 -17.09 10.10 -15.73
C VAL A 44 -16.12 10.39 -14.58
N SER A 45 -16.45 11.36 -13.72
CA SER A 45 -15.62 11.70 -12.55
C SER A 45 -15.57 10.55 -11.53
N GLY A 46 -16.71 9.89 -11.28
CA GLY A 46 -16.81 8.71 -10.42
C GLY A 46 -15.99 7.53 -10.97
N TYR A 47 -16.08 7.27 -12.27
CA TYR A 47 -15.28 6.22 -12.90
C TYR A 47 -13.77 6.50 -12.82
N ARG A 48 -13.35 7.75 -13.07
CA ARG A 48 -11.95 8.17 -12.97
C ARG A 48 -11.42 8.05 -11.54
N ASN A 49 -12.19 8.48 -10.54
CA ASN A 49 -11.81 8.36 -9.13
C ASN A 49 -11.71 6.91 -8.69
N ALA A 50 -12.65 6.04 -9.09
CA ALA A 50 -12.60 4.62 -8.80
C ALA A 50 -11.37 3.95 -9.44
N SER A 51 -11.05 4.28 -10.68
CA SER A 51 -9.87 3.78 -11.39
C SER A 51 -8.57 4.24 -10.72
N ALA A 52 -8.45 5.53 -10.37
CA ALA A 52 -7.30 6.08 -9.66
C ALA A 52 -7.13 5.42 -8.28
N THR A 53 -8.21 5.22 -7.53
CA THR A 53 -8.20 4.52 -6.25
C THR A 53 -7.72 3.08 -6.42
N ALA A 54 -8.25 2.34 -7.39
CA ALA A 54 -7.82 0.96 -7.65
C ALA A 54 -6.34 0.90 -8.05
N ALA A 55 -5.85 1.88 -8.81
CA ALA A 55 -4.44 1.99 -9.16
C ALA A 55 -3.56 2.31 -7.94
N ASN A 56 -4.00 3.19 -7.03
CA ASN A 56 -3.30 3.51 -5.80
C ASN A 56 -3.30 2.34 -4.80
N ALA A 57 -4.40 1.60 -4.70
CA ALA A 57 -4.50 0.39 -3.89
C ALA A 57 -3.55 -0.71 -4.39
N ARG A 58 -3.42 -0.89 -5.71
CA ARG A 58 -2.43 -1.83 -6.27
C ARG A 58 -1.00 -1.37 -5.98
N LEU A 59 -0.72 -0.08 -6.12
CA LEU A 59 0.60 0.48 -5.79
C LEU A 59 0.93 0.26 -4.32
N GLU A 60 -0.03 0.48 -3.41
CA GLU A 60 0.11 0.19 -2.00
C GLU A 60 0.46 -1.29 -1.75
N ILE A 61 -0.27 -2.23 -2.35
CA ILE A 61 -0.02 -3.67 -2.13
C ILE A 61 1.42 -4.03 -2.50
N VAL A 62 1.92 -3.48 -3.61
CA VAL A 62 3.30 -3.70 -4.06
C VAL A 62 4.31 -3.03 -3.11
N LEU A 63 4.03 -1.81 -2.65
CA LEU A 63 4.84 -1.10 -1.65
C LEU A 63 4.95 -1.89 -0.35
N GLN A 64 3.82 -2.38 0.17
CA GLN A 64 3.75 -3.22 1.37
C GLN A 64 4.50 -4.54 1.19
N GLY A 65 4.49 -5.11 -0.02
CA GLY A 65 5.33 -6.26 -0.38
C GLY A 65 6.82 -5.96 -0.19
N LEU A 66 7.31 -4.80 -0.64
CA LEU A 66 8.70 -4.39 -0.42
C LEU A 66 9.01 -4.17 1.07
N VAL A 67 8.12 -3.49 1.81
CA VAL A 67 8.28 -3.29 3.25
C VAL A 67 8.43 -4.63 3.97
N HIS A 68 7.61 -5.61 3.62
CA HIS A 68 7.66 -6.94 4.22
C HIS A 68 9.01 -7.65 3.99
N GLU A 69 9.56 -7.58 2.77
CA GLU A 69 10.88 -8.14 2.50
C GLU A 69 12.00 -7.40 3.24
N LEU A 70 11.92 -6.07 3.35
CA LEU A 70 12.87 -5.27 4.14
C LEU A 70 12.83 -5.61 5.64
N GLN A 71 11.65 -5.91 6.19
CA GLN A 71 11.50 -6.34 7.59
C GLN A 71 12.19 -7.68 7.85
N LYS A 72 12.05 -8.65 6.94
CA LYS A 72 12.74 -9.95 7.02
C LYS A 72 14.25 -9.78 6.87
N GLU A 73 14.69 -8.96 5.90
CA GLU A 73 16.10 -8.69 5.69
C GLU A 73 16.75 -7.96 6.89
N ARG A 74 16.04 -7.04 7.54
CA ARG A 74 16.48 -6.41 8.80
C ARG A 74 16.78 -7.46 9.85
N GLY A 75 15.85 -8.40 10.09
CA GLY A 75 16.00 -9.44 11.10
C GLY A 75 17.22 -10.31 10.84
N LEU A 76 17.35 -10.82 9.62
CA LEU A 76 18.47 -11.67 9.23
C LEU A 76 19.82 -10.94 9.24
N THR A 77 19.87 -9.73 8.69
CA THR A 77 21.13 -8.95 8.60
C THR A 77 21.59 -8.48 9.97
N THR A 78 20.68 -7.97 10.79
CA THR A 78 21.01 -7.53 12.16
C THR A 78 21.46 -8.71 13.02
N GLY A 79 20.80 -9.87 12.91
CA GLY A 79 21.21 -11.07 13.62
C GLY A 79 22.57 -11.60 13.16
N TYR A 80 22.83 -11.59 11.85
CA TYR A 80 24.13 -12.00 11.30
C TYR A 80 25.25 -11.09 11.79
N VAL A 81 25.05 -9.77 11.75
CA VAL A 81 25.99 -8.78 12.31
C VAL A 81 26.15 -8.95 13.82
N GLY A 82 25.10 -9.39 14.52
CA GLY A 82 25.11 -9.71 15.96
C GLY A 82 25.79 -11.04 16.32
N GLY A 83 26.38 -11.76 15.36
CA GLY A 83 27.13 -12.98 15.60
C GLY A 83 26.37 -14.28 15.32
N VAL A 84 25.14 -14.22 14.80
CA VAL A 84 24.35 -15.42 14.47
C VAL A 84 24.78 -15.96 13.10
N GLY A 85 25.81 -16.80 13.10
CA GLY A 85 26.46 -17.31 11.88
C GLY A 85 25.54 -18.08 10.92
N GLN A 86 24.53 -18.79 11.44
CA GLN A 86 23.57 -19.56 10.63
C GLN A 86 22.72 -18.70 9.68
N PHE A 87 22.56 -17.40 9.97
CA PHE A 87 21.84 -16.47 9.09
C PHE A 87 22.58 -16.18 7.79
N ARG A 88 23.90 -16.36 7.75
CA ARG A 88 24.71 -16.17 6.54
C ARG A 88 24.17 -16.97 5.36
N ALA A 89 23.72 -18.21 5.60
CA ALA A 89 23.18 -19.08 4.56
C ALA A 89 21.79 -18.63 4.05
N LYS A 90 21.02 -17.90 4.86
CA LYS A 90 19.67 -17.40 4.52
C LYS A 90 19.71 -16.06 3.77
N LEU A 91 20.76 -15.25 3.97
CA LEU A 91 20.89 -13.89 3.41
C LEU A 91 20.77 -13.81 1.88
N PRO A 92 21.40 -14.69 1.07
CA PRO A 92 21.32 -14.58 -0.39
C PRO A 92 19.88 -14.71 -0.91
N ALA A 93 19.11 -15.66 -0.36
CA ALA A 93 17.72 -15.88 -0.74
C ALA A 93 16.84 -14.68 -0.33
N GLN A 94 17.00 -14.17 0.90
CA GLN A 94 16.24 -13.01 1.36
C GLN A 94 16.56 -11.75 0.55
N ARG A 95 17.84 -11.47 0.26
CA ARG A 95 18.22 -10.29 -0.54
C ARG A 95 17.62 -10.34 -1.93
N LYS A 96 17.61 -11.52 -2.57
CA LYS A 96 16.93 -11.72 -3.85
C LYS A 96 15.43 -11.42 -3.77
N ALA A 97 14.77 -11.83 -2.69
CA ALA A 97 13.35 -11.53 -2.47
C ALA A 97 13.11 -10.01 -2.33
N THR A 98 13.92 -9.32 -1.53
CA THR A 98 13.89 -7.85 -1.40
C THR A 98 14.11 -7.14 -2.74
N ASP A 99 15.10 -7.59 -3.51
CA ASP A 99 15.44 -6.99 -4.81
C ASP A 99 14.32 -7.23 -5.85
N THR A 100 13.66 -8.40 -5.78
CA THR A 100 12.49 -8.71 -6.61
C THR A 100 11.31 -7.81 -6.25
N ALA A 101 11.02 -7.62 -4.96
CA ALA A 101 9.97 -6.73 -4.51
C ALA A 101 10.26 -5.26 -4.89
N ARG A 102 11.52 -4.83 -4.82
CA ARG A 102 11.96 -3.51 -5.28
C ARG A 102 11.70 -3.32 -6.77
N THR A 103 12.04 -4.32 -7.58
CA THR A 103 11.83 -4.31 -9.03
C THR A 103 10.34 -4.31 -9.39
N ALA A 104 9.52 -5.07 -8.66
CA ALA A 104 8.07 -5.06 -8.83
C ALA A 104 7.48 -3.67 -8.54
N LEU A 105 7.97 -2.98 -7.50
CA LEU A 105 7.57 -1.61 -7.20
C LEU A 105 8.01 -0.63 -8.27
N ASP A 106 9.24 -0.75 -8.79
CA ASP A 106 9.68 0.05 -9.95
C ASP A 106 8.77 -0.15 -11.16
N GLY A 107 8.36 -1.38 -11.43
CA GLY A 107 7.41 -1.69 -12.49
C GLY A 107 6.02 -1.08 -12.24
N ALA A 108 5.53 -1.09 -11.01
CA ALA A 108 4.25 -0.47 -10.64
C ALA A 108 4.27 1.07 -10.75
N LEU A 109 5.46 1.67 -10.62
CA LEU A 109 5.69 3.11 -10.78
C LEU A 109 5.98 3.53 -12.23
N ALA A 110 6.28 2.58 -13.12
CA ALA A 110 6.61 2.86 -14.51
C ALA A 110 5.39 3.41 -15.25
N GLY A 111 5.54 4.58 -15.88
CA GLY A 111 4.48 5.24 -16.63
C GLY A 111 3.40 5.94 -15.80
N ARG A 112 3.64 6.14 -14.49
CA ARG A 112 2.76 6.89 -13.60
C ARG A 112 3.30 8.28 -13.29
N ASP A 113 2.60 9.34 -13.68
CA ASP A 113 3.05 10.72 -13.42
C ASP A 113 2.11 11.46 -12.46
N ASP A 114 1.72 10.76 -11.38
CA ASP A 114 0.82 11.27 -10.35
C ASP A 114 1.54 11.49 -9.01
N ALA A 115 0.94 12.33 -8.15
CA ALA A 115 1.52 12.72 -6.87
C ALA A 115 1.81 11.55 -5.93
N ALA A 116 1.02 10.46 -6.01
CA ALA A 116 1.27 9.27 -5.20
C ALA A 116 2.53 8.54 -5.67
N ALA A 117 2.71 8.38 -6.99
CA ALA A 117 3.94 7.81 -7.56
C ALA A 117 5.19 8.64 -7.22
N ASP A 118 5.10 9.97 -7.27
CA ASP A 118 6.22 10.85 -6.92
C ASP A 118 6.62 10.73 -5.44
N SER A 119 5.64 10.68 -4.53
CA SER A 119 5.87 10.50 -3.10
C SER A 119 6.59 9.17 -2.79
N VAL A 120 6.21 8.09 -3.50
CA VAL A 120 6.90 6.80 -3.39
C VAL A 120 8.33 6.90 -3.91
N ARG A 121 8.57 7.51 -5.09
CA ARG A 121 9.92 7.65 -5.66
C ARG A 121 10.86 8.41 -4.75
N GLU A 122 10.38 9.51 -4.16
CA GLU A 122 11.17 10.32 -3.23
C GLU A 122 11.63 9.46 -2.03
N SER A 123 10.71 8.68 -1.46
CA SER A 123 11.00 7.80 -0.33
C SER A 123 11.94 6.65 -0.70
N LEU A 124 11.82 6.10 -1.92
CA LEU A 124 12.71 5.06 -2.42
C LEU A 124 14.15 5.54 -2.61
N GLY A 125 14.39 6.84 -2.80
CA GLY A 125 15.73 7.41 -2.82
C GLY A 125 16.56 7.06 -1.57
N ARG A 126 15.89 6.85 -0.42
CA ARG A 126 16.54 6.45 0.84
C ARG A 126 17.08 5.01 0.83
N LEU A 127 16.55 4.14 -0.03
CA LEU A 127 17.09 2.78 -0.21
C LEU A 127 18.47 2.76 -0.87
N GLY A 128 18.98 3.90 -1.34
CA GLY A 128 20.35 4.02 -1.87
C GLY A 128 21.43 3.54 -0.88
N GLY A 129 21.16 3.55 0.43
CA GLY A 129 22.07 3.04 1.46
C GLY A 129 22.11 1.51 1.59
N LEU A 130 21.16 0.77 0.99
CA LEU A 130 20.94 -0.66 1.28
C LEU A 130 22.16 -1.50 0.88
N ALA A 131 22.75 -1.20 -0.27
CA ALA A 131 23.96 -1.87 -0.73
C ALA A 131 25.15 -1.63 0.22
N GLY A 132 25.25 -0.45 0.82
CA GLY A 132 26.30 -0.13 1.80
C GLY A 132 26.16 -0.92 3.10
N ILE A 133 24.93 -1.06 3.60
CA ILE A 133 24.63 -1.88 4.78
C ILE A 133 24.94 -3.36 4.52
N ARG A 134 24.51 -3.89 3.36
CA ARG A 134 24.82 -5.27 2.96
C ARG A 134 26.34 -5.52 2.90
N ARG A 135 27.10 -4.63 2.27
CA ARG A 135 28.57 -4.72 2.21
C ARG A 135 29.22 -4.69 3.59
N SER A 136 28.76 -3.81 4.47
CA SER A 136 29.31 -3.71 5.83
C SER A 136 29.05 -4.99 6.64
N ALA A 137 27.84 -5.56 6.52
CA ALA A 137 27.50 -6.83 7.14
C ALA A 137 28.38 -7.97 6.60
N ASP A 138 28.52 -8.08 5.27
CA ASP A 138 29.29 -9.16 4.64
C ASP A 138 30.79 -9.07 4.92
N GLY A 139 31.33 -7.85 5.02
CA GLY A 139 32.72 -7.58 5.36
C GLY A 139 33.05 -7.66 6.85
N GLY A 140 32.06 -7.93 7.71
CA GLY A 140 32.25 -8.04 9.16
C GLY A 140 32.49 -6.71 9.89
N SER A 141 32.34 -5.57 9.19
CA SER A 141 32.47 -4.22 9.78
C SER A 141 31.12 -3.62 10.19
N GLY A 142 30.03 -4.36 10.00
CA GLY A 142 28.68 -3.94 10.35
C GLY A 142 28.53 -3.73 11.85
N GLN A 143 27.78 -2.69 12.23
CA GLN A 143 27.39 -2.47 13.62
C GLN A 143 25.91 -2.80 13.78
N VAL A 144 25.56 -3.59 14.81
CA VAL A 144 24.19 -4.07 15.06
C VAL A 144 23.21 -2.90 15.12
N LYS A 145 23.52 -1.87 15.93
CA LYS A 145 22.66 -0.70 16.10
C LYS A 145 22.47 0.06 14.78
N ALA A 146 23.55 0.38 14.08
CA ALA A 146 23.48 1.13 12.82
C ALA A 146 22.70 0.36 11.73
N THR A 147 22.89 -0.96 11.67
CA THR A 147 22.18 -1.85 10.73
C THR A 147 20.68 -1.84 11.02
N PHE A 148 20.31 -2.05 12.29
CA PHE A 148 18.92 -2.06 12.72
C PHE A 148 18.23 -0.71 12.49
N ASP A 149 18.91 0.39 12.84
CA ASP A 149 18.39 1.75 12.71
C ASP A 149 18.16 2.13 11.24
N TYR A 150 19.08 1.75 10.34
CA TYR A 150 18.93 1.98 8.90
C TYR A 150 17.65 1.34 8.36
N PHE A 151 17.47 0.04 8.58
CA PHE A 151 16.30 -0.67 8.08
C PHE A 151 15.02 -0.13 8.72
N THR A 152 15.02 0.08 10.04
CA THR A 152 13.85 0.56 10.78
C THR A 152 13.43 1.96 10.31
N THR A 153 14.38 2.87 10.12
CA THR A 153 14.10 4.21 9.59
C THR A 153 13.52 4.13 8.18
N THR A 154 14.12 3.29 7.32
CA THR A 154 13.66 3.12 5.93
C THR A 154 12.23 2.55 5.88
N ILE A 155 11.96 1.50 6.65
CA ILE A 155 10.62 0.89 6.77
C ILE A 155 9.61 1.92 7.28
N THR A 156 9.95 2.65 8.34
CA THR A 156 9.04 3.64 8.95
C THR A 156 8.66 4.76 7.97
N VAL A 157 9.59 5.20 7.11
CA VAL A 157 9.28 6.20 6.08
C VAL A 157 8.34 5.62 5.03
N LEU A 158 8.62 4.40 4.55
CA LEU A 158 7.78 3.75 3.55
C LEU A 158 6.37 3.45 4.09
N ASP A 159 6.24 3.05 5.36
CA ASP A 159 4.95 2.79 6.02
C ASP A 159 4.09 4.06 6.22
N ARG A 160 4.73 5.23 6.31
CA ARG A 160 4.03 6.50 6.50
C ARG A 160 3.56 7.15 5.20
N LEU A 161 3.84 6.53 4.05
CA LEU A 161 3.38 7.03 2.76
C LEU A 161 1.86 6.89 2.64
N GLY A 162 1.15 7.99 2.86
CA GLY A 162 -0.26 8.09 2.48
C GLY A 162 -0.39 8.30 0.98
N LEU A 163 -0.81 7.28 0.23
CA LEU A 163 -1.05 7.38 -1.23
C LEU A 163 -2.39 8.06 -1.58
N GLY A 164 -2.84 9.02 -0.76
CA GLY A 164 -4.09 9.76 -0.94
C GLY A 164 -5.35 8.88 -0.81
N LEU A 165 -5.30 7.83 0.02
CA LEU A 165 -6.39 6.87 0.23
C LEU A 165 -7.31 7.25 1.41
N ASP A 166 -7.22 8.49 1.90
CA ASP A 166 -7.93 8.95 3.09
C ASP A 166 -9.47 8.99 2.92
N ASP A 167 -9.97 8.99 1.67
CA ASP A 167 -11.41 9.10 1.36
C ASP A 167 -12.04 7.85 0.71
N VAL A 168 -11.28 6.79 0.43
CA VAL A 168 -11.85 5.57 -0.19
C VAL A 168 -11.47 4.34 0.62
N HIS A 169 -12.41 3.95 1.47
CA HIS A 169 -12.38 2.70 2.22
C HIS A 169 -12.07 1.51 1.32
N ASP A 170 -10.87 0.96 1.50
CA ASP A 170 -10.78 -0.44 1.89
C ASP A 170 -9.67 -0.67 2.93
N GLY A 171 -9.68 0.17 3.98
CA GLY A 171 -8.88 -0.07 5.19
C GLY A 171 -9.15 -1.46 5.76
N ARG A 172 -10.40 -1.95 5.67
CA ARG A 172 -10.75 -3.33 6.05
C ARG A 172 -10.07 -4.39 5.19
N LEU A 173 -10.01 -4.25 3.86
CA LEU A 173 -9.31 -5.23 3.02
C LEU A 173 -7.80 -5.19 3.22
N ARG A 174 -7.23 -4.00 3.44
CA ARG A 174 -5.81 -3.86 3.82
C ARG A 174 -5.54 -4.58 5.14
N ASP A 175 -6.33 -4.29 6.17
CA ASP A 175 -6.26 -4.89 7.49
C ASP A 175 -6.49 -6.41 7.44
N ALA A 176 -7.47 -6.87 6.66
CA ALA A 176 -7.76 -8.28 6.46
C ALA A 176 -6.64 -9.01 5.70
N TYR A 177 -6.06 -8.39 4.67
CA TYR A 177 -4.92 -8.95 3.94
C TYR A 177 -3.66 -9.01 4.81
N GLN A 178 -3.35 -7.93 5.53
CA GLN A 178 -2.24 -7.91 6.48
C GLN A 178 -2.43 -8.94 7.59
N SER A 179 -3.65 -9.09 8.12
CA SER A 179 -3.99 -10.14 9.08
C SER A 179 -3.82 -11.54 8.53
N LEU A 180 -4.25 -11.78 7.29
CA LEU A 180 -4.09 -13.07 6.62
C LEU A 180 -2.61 -13.41 6.45
N GLN A 181 -1.78 -12.43 6.09
CA GLN A 181 -0.34 -12.62 5.92
C GLN A 181 0.38 -12.85 7.25
N VAL A 182 0.04 -12.06 8.28
CA VAL A 182 0.60 -12.23 9.63
C VAL A 182 0.22 -13.61 10.18
N LEU A 183 -1.03 -14.04 10.00
CA LEU A 183 -1.48 -15.37 10.39
C LEU A 183 -0.81 -16.48 9.57
N GLY A 184 -0.60 -16.26 8.26
CA GLY A 184 0.14 -17.15 7.37
C GLY A 184 1.58 -17.37 7.85
N ASN A 185 2.28 -16.29 8.18
CA ASN A 185 3.64 -16.35 8.72
C ASN A 185 3.68 -17.07 10.08
N ALA A 186 2.72 -16.83 10.97
CA ALA A 186 2.62 -17.55 12.23
C ALA A 186 2.41 -19.06 12.02
N LYS A 187 1.59 -19.46 11.04
CA LYS A 187 1.40 -20.87 10.66
C LYS A 187 2.68 -21.49 10.10
N GLU A 188 3.40 -20.78 9.25
CA GLU A 188 4.64 -21.27 8.66
C GLU A 188 5.72 -21.49 9.73
N PHE A 189 5.95 -20.51 10.61
CA PHE A 189 6.87 -20.69 11.73
C PHE A 189 6.45 -21.83 12.65
N THR A 190 5.14 -22.08 12.83
CA THR A 190 4.65 -23.24 13.58
C THR A 190 4.96 -24.57 12.86
N GLY A 191 4.88 -24.58 11.53
CA GLY A 191 5.27 -25.73 10.70
C GLY A 191 6.77 -26.04 10.81
N GLU A 192 7.61 -25.01 10.73
CA GLU A 192 9.06 -25.13 10.90
C GLU A 192 9.45 -25.57 12.33
N GLU A 193 8.80 -25.02 13.36
CA GLU A 193 9.00 -25.40 14.77
C GLU A 193 8.70 -26.89 14.96
N ARG A 194 7.60 -27.37 14.38
CA ARG A 194 7.23 -28.80 14.40
C ARG A 194 8.24 -29.67 13.67
N ALA A 195 8.73 -29.24 12.50
CA ALA A 195 9.69 -30.02 11.71
C ALA A 195 11.01 -30.22 12.47
N ILE A 196 11.53 -29.17 13.12
CA ILE A 196 12.77 -29.26 13.92
C ILE A 196 12.57 -30.13 15.15
N VAL A 197 11.45 -30.00 15.87
CA VAL A 197 11.16 -30.82 17.04
C VAL A 197 10.98 -32.29 16.67
N LEU A 198 10.28 -32.61 15.58
CA LEU A 198 10.15 -33.99 15.11
C LEU A 198 11.50 -34.57 14.66
N GLY A 199 12.35 -33.75 14.06
CA GLY A 199 13.73 -34.10 13.72
C GLY A 199 14.56 -34.44 14.96
N SER A 200 14.49 -33.62 16.01
CA SER A 200 15.25 -33.83 17.26
C SER A 200 14.74 -35.02 18.07
N VAL A 201 13.43 -35.28 18.08
CA VAL A 201 12.83 -36.48 18.69
C VAL A 201 13.31 -37.75 17.97
N ARG A 202 13.31 -37.78 16.63
CA ARG A 202 13.88 -38.89 15.86
C ARG A 202 15.37 -39.08 16.07
N ALA A 203 16.11 -38.00 16.38
CA ALA A 203 17.55 -38.03 16.64
C ALA A 203 17.92 -38.41 18.09
N GLY A 204 17.00 -39.04 18.84
CA GLY A 204 17.20 -39.50 20.20
C GLY A 204 16.80 -38.49 21.28
N GLY A 205 15.84 -37.60 20.99
CA GLY A 205 15.24 -36.69 21.98
C GLY A 205 16.10 -35.50 22.39
N ARG A 206 17.10 -35.12 21.58
CA ARG A 206 18.00 -33.98 21.86
C ARG A 206 18.20 -33.11 20.63
N PHE A 207 18.27 -31.79 20.83
CA PHE A 207 18.69 -30.85 19.80
C PHE A 207 20.19 -31.05 19.52
N ARG A 208 20.60 -31.03 18.24
CA ARG A 208 22.00 -31.24 17.83
C ARG A 208 22.51 -30.01 17.09
N GLY A 209 23.79 -29.69 17.27
CA GLY A 209 24.41 -28.52 16.61
C GLY A 209 23.60 -27.24 16.83
N ASP A 210 23.28 -26.56 15.73
CA ASP A 210 22.57 -25.27 15.75
C ASP A 210 21.04 -25.39 15.85
N ASP A 211 20.48 -26.61 15.96
CA ASP A 211 19.03 -26.84 15.94
C ASP A 211 18.28 -26.10 17.07
N TYR A 212 18.92 -25.96 18.24
CA TYR A 212 18.35 -25.20 19.35
C TYR A 212 18.28 -23.71 19.03
N SER A 213 19.36 -23.13 18.51
CA SER A 213 19.42 -21.74 18.07
C SER A 213 18.40 -21.47 16.97
N ARG A 214 18.27 -22.40 16.01
CA ARG A 214 17.29 -22.35 14.92
C ARG A 214 15.84 -22.44 15.42
N PHE A 215 15.57 -23.32 16.38
CA PHE A 215 14.29 -23.40 17.07
C PHE A 215 13.93 -22.08 17.76
N MET A 216 14.90 -21.44 18.44
CA MET A 216 14.69 -20.16 19.11
C MET A 216 14.41 -19.02 18.12
N GLU A 217 15.08 -19.00 16.96
CA GLU A 217 14.78 -18.05 15.88
C GLU A 217 13.36 -18.20 15.33
N ILE A 218 12.97 -19.42 15.01
CA ILE A 218 11.64 -19.74 14.47
C ILE A 218 10.56 -19.37 15.48
N ARG A 219 10.79 -19.70 16.76
CA ARG A 219 9.89 -19.33 17.85
C ARG A 219 9.78 -17.82 18.01
N ALA A 220 10.89 -17.07 17.92
CA ALA A 220 10.85 -15.61 17.96
C ALA A 220 10.05 -15.02 16.78
N GLY A 221 10.24 -15.57 15.57
CA GLY A 221 9.45 -15.21 14.39
C GLY A 221 7.95 -15.46 14.58
N ARG A 222 7.57 -16.62 15.13
CA ARG A 222 6.18 -16.95 15.46
C ARG A 222 5.57 -15.98 16.45
N LEU A 223 6.28 -15.69 17.54
CA LEU A 223 5.80 -14.79 18.59
C LEU A 223 5.60 -13.37 18.05
N ALA A 224 6.56 -12.85 17.26
CA ALA A 224 6.44 -11.54 16.63
C ALA A 224 5.24 -11.47 15.66
N ALA A 225 4.97 -12.53 14.90
CA ALA A 225 3.81 -12.62 14.03
C ALA A 225 2.49 -12.65 14.84
N LEU A 226 2.41 -13.47 15.89
CA LEU A 226 1.22 -13.56 16.74
C LEU A 226 0.95 -12.26 17.51
N GLU A 227 1.98 -11.49 17.87
CA GLU A 227 1.86 -10.17 18.50
C GLU A 227 1.43 -9.07 17.50
N ALA A 228 1.76 -9.23 16.23
CA ALA A 228 1.33 -8.31 15.18
C ALA A 228 -0.15 -8.54 14.78
N PHE A 229 -0.65 -9.76 14.89
CA PHE A 229 -1.98 -10.15 14.40
C PHE A 229 -3.15 -9.31 14.99
N PRO A 230 -3.24 -9.04 16.30
CA PRO A 230 -4.32 -8.24 16.87
C PRO A 230 -4.33 -6.79 16.41
N ARG A 231 -3.20 -6.28 15.88
CA ARG A 231 -3.06 -4.88 15.41
C ARG A 231 -3.57 -4.68 14.00
N THR A 232 -3.72 -5.75 13.24
CA THR A 232 -4.23 -5.72 11.86
C THR A 232 -5.60 -6.39 11.76
N ALA A 233 -6.01 -7.19 12.75
CA ALA A 233 -7.26 -7.92 12.71
C ALA A 233 -8.46 -6.97 12.88
N THR A 234 -9.39 -6.99 11.92
CA THR A 234 -10.70 -6.36 12.11
C THR A 234 -11.41 -6.98 13.34
N PRO A 235 -12.01 -6.16 14.21
CA PRO A 235 -12.82 -6.67 15.32
C PRO A 235 -13.93 -7.59 14.82
N ALA A 236 -14.22 -8.65 15.57
CA ALA A 236 -15.34 -9.55 15.32
C ALA A 236 -16.68 -8.91 15.68
#